data_AF-A0A034WBY1-F1
#
_entry.id   AF-A0A034WBY1-F1
#
_cell.length_a   1.000
_cell.length_b   1.000
_cell.length_c   1.000
_cell.angle_alpha   90.00
_cell.angle_beta   90.00
_cell.angle_gamma   90.00
#
_symmetry.space_group_name_H-M   'P 1'
#
loop_
_entity.id
_entity.type
_entity.pdbx_description
1 polymer ?
#
loop_
_entity_poly.entity_id
_entity_poly.type
_entity_poly.pdbx_seq_one_letter_code
_entity_poly.pdbx_strand_id
1 'polypeptide(L)'
;MPFADIKCIREVSSEDNNFTAENLIKHTAKKWKTRTCGERVAYVVFELSEPQIITGIDIGNEHSAFIEVLVSKTCCSTNNFTEILVTCSFMTLIESKNSTNVNRVRCFSRDALVPTATSEKWQFIKVICSQPFNKHVQYGISFIKLHVDSEPNKKITSLEHKKSITTNDLANVSETLNNSQLGKFRMREESPESDSESSTSLFKRWKASEMNNVSKSSPIEKKSVKTKEPVNKNLP
;
A
#
# COMPACT_ATOMS: atom_id res chain seq x y z
N MET A 1 -8.98 4.89 -8.40
CA MET A 1 -8.40 3.71 -9.08
C MET A 1 -9.46 2.63 -9.06
N PRO A 2 -9.80 2.01 -10.19
CA PRO A 2 -10.70 0.85 -10.19
C PRO A 2 -10.05 -0.36 -9.54
N PHE A 3 -10.90 -1.28 -9.09
CA PHE A 3 -10.50 -2.58 -8.57
C PHE A 3 -10.61 -3.63 -9.68
N ALA A 4 -9.73 -4.63 -9.66
CA ALA A 4 -9.82 -5.76 -10.58
C ALA A 4 -10.99 -6.67 -10.18
N ASP A 5 -11.75 -7.13 -11.17
CA ASP A 5 -12.77 -8.15 -10.97
C ASP A 5 -12.16 -9.56 -11.02
N ILE A 6 -12.29 -10.28 -9.91
CA ILE A 6 -11.87 -11.69 -9.79
C ILE A 6 -13.04 -12.58 -10.25
N LYS A 7 -12.79 -13.42 -11.25
CA LYS A 7 -13.82 -14.27 -11.87
C LYS A 7 -14.09 -15.52 -11.03
N CYS A 8 -13.04 -16.28 -10.72
CA CYS A 8 -13.14 -17.51 -9.94
C CYS A 8 -11.81 -17.88 -9.29
N ILE A 9 -11.86 -18.89 -8.45
CA ILE A 9 -10.68 -19.50 -7.84
C ILE A 9 -10.32 -20.73 -8.64
N ARG A 10 -9.05 -20.82 -9.03
CA ARG A 10 -8.56 -21.92 -9.86
C ARG A 10 -8.02 -23.06 -9.06
N GLU A 11 -7.24 -22.73 -8.05
CA GLU A 11 -6.51 -23.71 -7.26
C GLU A 11 -6.41 -23.20 -5.83
N VAL A 12 -6.57 -24.13 -4.89
CA VAL A 12 -6.43 -23.89 -3.46
C VAL A 12 -5.63 -25.04 -2.89
N SER A 13 -4.67 -24.76 -2.03
CA SER A 13 -3.89 -25.81 -1.37
C SER A 13 -4.71 -26.54 -0.29
N SER A 14 -5.40 -25.77 0.55
CA SER A 14 -6.13 -26.23 1.71
C SER A 14 -7.20 -25.21 2.06
N GLU A 15 -8.42 -25.68 2.32
CA GLU A 15 -9.52 -24.84 2.76
C GLU A 15 -10.42 -25.54 3.77
N ASP A 16 -10.89 -24.75 4.72
CA ASP A 16 -11.90 -25.18 5.67
C ASP A 16 -13.30 -25.17 5.04
N ASN A 17 -14.18 -26.06 5.52
CA ASN A 17 -15.53 -26.23 4.99
C ASN A 17 -16.40 -24.98 5.23
N ASN A 18 -16.16 -24.26 6.33
CA ASN A 18 -16.91 -23.04 6.67
C ASN A 18 -16.27 -21.77 6.08
N PHE A 19 -14.96 -21.79 5.89
CA PHE A 19 -14.14 -20.65 5.45
C PHE A 19 -13.45 -20.97 4.12
N THR A 20 -14.27 -21.28 3.11
CA THR A 20 -13.82 -21.57 1.74
C THR A 20 -13.18 -20.35 1.08
N ALA A 21 -12.31 -20.60 0.11
CA ALA A 21 -11.61 -19.53 -0.59
C ALA A 21 -12.58 -18.63 -1.38
N GLU A 22 -13.72 -19.17 -1.85
CA GLU A 22 -14.74 -18.42 -2.61
C GLU A 22 -15.28 -17.18 -1.87
N ASN A 23 -15.21 -17.18 -0.54
CA ASN A 23 -15.62 -16.04 0.28
C ASN A 23 -14.82 -14.77 -0.04
N LEU A 24 -13.57 -14.92 -0.50
CA LEU A 24 -12.70 -13.81 -0.89
C LEU A 24 -13.22 -13.06 -2.12
N ILE A 25 -13.94 -13.75 -3.02
CA ILE A 25 -14.54 -13.14 -4.23
C ILE A 25 -15.86 -12.46 -3.88
N LYS A 26 -16.70 -13.12 -3.09
CA LYS A 26 -18.08 -12.68 -2.81
C LYS A 26 -18.15 -11.43 -1.92
N HIS A 27 -17.02 -10.82 -1.56
CA HIS A 27 -16.89 -9.71 -0.61
C HIS A 27 -17.76 -9.87 0.64
N THR A 28 -18.02 -11.12 1.02
CA THR A 28 -18.76 -11.43 2.23
C THR A 28 -17.79 -11.19 3.37
N ALA A 29 -18.26 -10.74 4.55
CA ALA A 29 -17.40 -10.56 5.73
C ALA A 29 -16.76 -11.87 6.27
N LYS A 30 -16.83 -12.95 5.49
CA LYS A 30 -16.23 -14.25 5.74
C LYS A 30 -14.82 -14.29 5.18
N LYS A 31 -13.94 -14.95 5.93
CA LYS A 31 -12.51 -15.05 5.65
C LYS A 31 -12.21 -16.40 5.00
N TRP A 32 -11.03 -16.54 4.40
CA TRP A 32 -10.50 -17.84 3.99
C TRP A 32 -9.54 -18.35 5.07
N LYS A 33 -9.65 -19.64 5.39
CA LYS A 33 -8.77 -20.33 6.34
C LYS A 33 -8.33 -21.68 5.79
N THR A 34 -7.14 -22.12 6.19
CA THR A 34 -6.65 -23.47 5.94
C THR A 34 -7.53 -24.51 6.63
N ARG A 35 -7.62 -25.71 6.04
CA ARG A 35 -8.37 -26.84 6.61
C ARG A 35 -7.78 -27.27 7.94
N THR A 36 -6.47 -27.50 7.96
CA THR A 36 -5.77 -28.07 9.11
C THR A 36 -4.95 -27.01 9.82
N CYS A 37 -4.90 -27.07 11.15
CA CYS A 37 -3.92 -26.32 11.92
C CYS A 37 -2.53 -26.91 11.73
N GLY A 38 -1.50 -26.06 11.63
CA GLY A 38 -0.10 -26.50 11.57
C GLY A 38 0.48 -26.66 10.18
N GLU A 39 -0.29 -26.36 9.13
CA GLU A 39 0.25 -26.15 7.79
C GLU A 39 1.29 -25.01 7.83
N ARG A 40 2.44 -25.19 7.19
CA ARG A 40 3.48 -24.14 7.17
C ARG A 40 3.22 -23.09 6.11
N VAL A 41 2.72 -23.55 4.96
CA VAL A 41 2.52 -22.77 3.75
C VAL A 41 1.19 -23.21 3.14
N ALA A 42 0.35 -22.24 2.77
CA ALA A 42 -0.89 -22.44 2.06
C ALA A 42 -0.99 -21.42 0.92
N TYR A 43 -1.64 -21.76 -0.18
CA TYR A 43 -1.77 -20.86 -1.32
C TYR A 43 -3.15 -20.92 -1.95
N VAL A 44 -3.52 -19.81 -2.60
CA VAL A 44 -4.74 -19.66 -3.39
C VAL A 44 -4.38 -18.99 -4.71
N VAL A 45 -4.91 -19.54 -5.80
CA VAL A 45 -4.75 -19.00 -7.15
C VAL A 45 -6.08 -18.44 -7.63
N PHE A 46 -6.09 -17.14 -7.90
CA PHE A 46 -7.22 -16.38 -8.43
C PHE A 46 -7.10 -16.26 -9.95
N GLU A 47 -8.21 -16.40 -10.66
CA GLU A 47 -8.36 -16.04 -12.08
C GLU A 47 -9.10 -14.70 -12.17
N LEU A 48 -8.45 -13.71 -12.78
CA LEU A 48 -9.07 -12.43 -13.11
C LEU A 48 -10.02 -12.58 -14.30
N SER A 49 -11.07 -11.76 -14.33
CA SER A 49 -12.00 -11.73 -15.46
C SER A 49 -11.31 -11.32 -16.76
N GLU A 50 -10.39 -10.36 -16.68
CA GLU A 50 -9.60 -9.87 -17.82
C GLU A 50 -8.13 -9.71 -17.41
N PRO A 51 -7.18 -9.90 -18.34
CA PRO A 51 -5.77 -9.63 -18.06
C PRO A 51 -5.53 -8.12 -17.86
N GLN A 52 -5.10 -7.71 -16.67
CA GLN A 52 -4.96 -6.30 -16.28
C GLN A 52 -3.60 -6.00 -15.66
N ILE A 53 -3.22 -4.71 -15.63
CA ILE A 53 -1.99 -4.23 -15.00
C ILE A 53 -2.31 -3.87 -13.54
N ILE A 54 -1.61 -4.51 -12.61
CA ILE A 54 -1.82 -4.32 -11.17
C ILE A 54 -0.96 -3.16 -10.68
N THR A 55 -1.58 -2.13 -10.13
CA THR A 55 -0.88 -0.93 -9.60
C THR A 55 -0.75 -0.93 -8.09
N GLY A 56 -1.57 -1.72 -7.41
CA GLY A 56 -1.56 -1.81 -5.96
C GLY A 56 -2.30 -3.05 -5.49
N ILE A 57 -2.02 -3.45 -4.26
CA ILE A 57 -2.60 -4.63 -3.63
C ILE A 57 -2.93 -4.30 -2.18
N ASP A 58 -4.17 -4.47 -1.77
CA ASP A 58 -4.56 -4.41 -0.37
C ASP A 58 -4.82 -5.83 0.13
N ILE A 59 -4.22 -6.18 1.26
CA ILE A 59 -4.33 -7.50 1.85
C ILE A 59 -4.77 -7.35 3.29
N GLY A 60 -5.90 -7.97 3.63
CA GLY A 60 -6.36 -8.13 5.00
C GLY A 60 -5.91 -9.48 5.56
N ASN A 61 -5.11 -9.47 6.61
CA ASN A 61 -4.61 -10.71 7.23
C ASN A 61 -5.70 -11.47 8.00
N GLU A 62 -5.50 -12.78 8.14
CA GLU A 62 -6.15 -13.65 9.12
C GLU A 62 -5.11 -14.64 9.66
N HIS A 63 -4.39 -14.27 10.74
CA HIS A 63 -3.38 -15.13 11.40
C HIS A 63 -2.17 -15.56 10.55
N SER A 64 -1.98 -15.05 9.33
CA SER A 64 -0.78 -15.34 8.53
C SER A 64 0.40 -14.49 9.00
N ALA A 65 1.59 -15.09 9.13
CA ALA A 65 2.80 -14.36 9.53
C ALA A 65 3.45 -13.66 8.34
N PHE A 66 3.59 -14.37 7.22
CA PHE A 66 4.08 -13.81 5.97
C PHE A 66 3.12 -14.09 4.84
N ILE A 67 3.00 -13.12 3.93
CA ILE A 67 2.20 -13.22 2.71
C ILE A 67 3.06 -12.73 1.55
N GLU A 68 3.10 -13.51 0.49
CA GLU A 68 3.74 -13.18 -0.79
C GLU A 68 2.69 -13.30 -1.90
N VAL A 69 2.88 -12.52 -2.97
CA VAL A 69 1.98 -12.54 -4.12
C VAL A 69 2.79 -12.71 -5.39
N LEU A 70 2.40 -13.69 -6.17
CA LEU A 70 2.96 -14.01 -7.47
C LEU A 70 1.90 -13.88 -8.55
N VAL A 71 2.34 -13.61 -9.76
CA VAL A 71 1.49 -13.38 -10.93
C VAL A 71 1.94 -14.27 -12.07
N SER A 72 0.98 -14.65 -12.92
CA SER A 72 1.27 -15.39 -14.15
C SER A 72 0.28 -15.06 -15.26
N LYS A 73 0.73 -15.20 -16.51
CA LYS A 73 -0.09 -15.06 -17.71
C LYS A 73 -0.84 -16.35 -18.05
N THR A 74 -0.34 -17.50 -17.60
CA THR A 74 -0.92 -18.81 -17.89
C THR A 74 -1.08 -19.64 -16.63
N CYS A 75 -2.13 -20.47 -16.58
CA CYS A 75 -2.43 -21.34 -15.44
C CYS A 75 -1.54 -22.60 -15.41
N CYS A 76 -0.89 -22.96 -16.52
CA CYS A 76 -0.46 -24.34 -16.78
C CYS A 76 0.96 -24.70 -16.29
N SER A 77 1.65 -23.81 -15.59
CA SER A 77 3.05 -24.05 -15.20
C SER A 77 3.36 -23.39 -13.87
N THR A 78 3.49 -24.21 -12.83
CA THR A 78 3.95 -23.83 -11.48
C THR A 78 5.30 -23.11 -11.48
N ASN A 79 6.06 -23.21 -12.57
CA ASN A 79 7.39 -22.61 -12.74
C ASN A 79 7.39 -21.21 -13.37
N ASN A 80 6.26 -20.74 -13.93
CA ASN A 80 6.19 -19.43 -14.61
C ASN A 80 5.40 -18.40 -13.77
N PHE A 81 5.60 -18.43 -12.45
CA PHE A 81 5.08 -17.39 -11.57
C PHE A 81 6.16 -16.37 -11.31
N THR A 82 5.87 -15.10 -11.59
CA THR A 82 6.73 -13.97 -11.29
C THR A 82 6.26 -13.33 -9.99
N GLU A 83 7.16 -13.05 -9.06
CA GLU A 83 6.80 -12.38 -7.81
C GLU A 83 6.47 -10.90 -8.06
N ILE A 84 5.26 -10.46 -7.71
CA ILE A 84 4.85 -9.05 -7.79
C ILE A 84 5.01 -8.34 -6.45
N LEU A 85 4.73 -9.06 -5.35
CA LEU A 85 4.90 -8.58 -3.99
C LEU A 85 5.85 -9.52 -3.27
N VAL A 86 7.01 -8.99 -2.93
CA VAL A 86 8.00 -9.69 -2.12
C VAL A 86 7.39 -10.14 -0.80
N THR A 87 7.78 -11.32 -0.31
CA THR A 87 7.37 -11.83 1.01
C THR A 87 7.31 -10.73 2.08
N CYS A 88 6.09 -10.41 2.51
CA CYS A 88 5.80 -9.34 3.44
C CYS A 88 5.41 -9.90 4.81
N SER A 89 6.01 -9.39 5.87
CA SER A 89 5.57 -9.71 7.24
C SER A 89 4.28 -8.98 7.59
N PHE A 90 3.29 -9.74 8.08
CA PHE A 90 2.02 -9.25 8.62
C PHE A 90 1.91 -9.48 10.12
N MET A 91 2.67 -10.41 10.69
CA MET A 91 2.75 -10.63 12.13
C MET A 91 4.20 -10.88 12.55
N THR A 92 4.55 -10.37 13.72
CA THR A 92 5.82 -10.72 14.37
C THR A 92 5.74 -12.09 15.03
N LEU A 93 6.89 -12.63 15.42
CA LEU A 93 6.99 -13.89 16.19
C LEU A 93 6.15 -13.84 17.48
N ILE A 94 6.24 -12.74 18.23
CA ILE A 94 5.51 -12.56 19.50
C ILE A 94 4.00 -12.50 19.22
N GLU A 95 3.60 -11.72 18.22
CA GLU A 95 2.19 -11.60 17.84
C GLU A 95 1.60 -12.94 17.37
N SER A 96 2.36 -13.73 16.64
CA SER A 96 1.91 -15.04 16.15
C SER A 96 1.75 -16.05 17.27
N LYS A 97 2.63 -16.03 18.28
CA LYS A 97 2.51 -16.89 19.47
C LYS A 97 1.33 -16.49 20.35
N ASN A 98 1.12 -15.18 20.54
CA ASN A 98 0.06 -14.66 21.41
C ASN A 98 -1.27 -14.46 20.68
N SER A 99 -1.33 -14.68 19.36
CA SER A 99 -2.49 -14.45 18.50
C SER A 99 -3.07 -13.03 18.64
N THR A 100 -2.19 -12.03 18.73
CA THR A 100 -2.57 -10.61 18.79
C THR A 100 -2.43 -9.97 17.40
N ASN A 101 -3.27 -8.98 17.07
CA ASN A 101 -3.24 -8.26 15.78
C ASN A 101 -3.38 -9.13 14.52
N VAL A 102 -4.19 -10.18 14.62
CA VAL A 102 -4.35 -11.20 13.57
C VAL A 102 -5.03 -10.70 12.30
N ASN A 103 -5.74 -9.57 12.37
CA ASN A 103 -6.47 -8.93 11.27
C ASN A 103 -5.82 -7.66 10.72
N ARG A 104 -4.49 -7.56 10.82
CA ARG A 104 -3.74 -6.43 10.26
C ARG A 104 -3.95 -6.33 8.74
N VAL A 105 -4.34 -5.14 8.28
CA VAL A 105 -4.43 -4.83 6.85
C VAL A 105 -3.16 -4.09 6.43
N ARG A 106 -2.62 -4.43 5.26
CA ARG A 106 -1.54 -3.68 4.63
C ARG A 106 -1.93 -3.36 3.19
N CYS A 107 -1.65 -2.12 2.80
CA CYS A 107 -1.87 -1.61 1.46
C CYS A 107 -0.49 -1.42 0.80
N PHE A 108 -0.34 -1.99 -0.39
CA PHE A 108 0.88 -1.90 -1.18
C PHE A 108 0.57 -1.07 -2.42
N SER A 109 1.17 0.12 -2.48
CA SER A 109 1.15 0.95 -3.68
C SER A 109 2.18 0.46 -4.70
N ARG A 110 2.18 1.07 -5.89
CA ARG A 110 3.11 0.76 -6.99
C ARG A 110 4.58 0.73 -6.56
N ASP A 111 4.97 1.59 -5.61
CA ASP A 111 6.35 1.68 -5.10
C ASP A 111 6.80 0.45 -4.31
N ALA A 112 5.86 -0.30 -3.72
CA ALA A 112 6.15 -1.51 -2.95
C ALA A 112 6.09 -2.79 -3.81
N LEU A 113 5.64 -2.68 -5.06
CA LEU A 113 5.54 -3.79 -6.01
C LEU A 113 6.80 -3.85 -6.89
N VAL A 114 7.10 -5.04 -7.40
CA VAL A 114 8.24 -5.25 -8.30
C VAL A 114 7.97 -4.53 -9.65
N PRO A 115 8.81 -3.55 -10.06
CA PRO A 115 8.53 -2.72 -11.24
C PRO A 115 8.40 -3.51 -12.55
N THR A 116 9.16 -4.60 -12.68
CA THR A 116 9.11 -5.50 -13.84
C THR A 116 7.74 -6.19 -13.94
N ALA A 117 7.16 -6.60 -12.81
CA ALA A 117 5.85 -7.24 -12.79
C ALA A 117 4.72 -6.20 -13.03
N THR A 118 4.84 -5.00 -12.48
CA THR A 118 3.82 -3.94 -12.64
C THR A 118 3.77 -3.33 -14.06
N SER A 119 4.71 -3.69 -14.95
CA SER A 119 4.72 -3.22 -16.34
C SER A 119 3.91 -4.13 -17.28
N GLU A 120 3.55 -5.33 -16.81
CA GLU A 120 2.87 -6.33 -17.63
C GLU A 120 1.41 -6.55 -17.20
N LYS A 121 0.63 -7.17 -18.09
CA LYS A 121 -0.74 -7.62 -17.80
C LYS A 121 -0.73 -9.06 -17.32
N TRP A 122 -1.48 -9.33 -16.25
CA TRP A 122 -1.55 -10.64 -15.62
C TRP A 122 -2.99 -11.12 -15.55
N GLN A 123 -3.18 -12.44 -15.65
CA GLN A 123 -4.50 -13.08 -15.58
C GLN A 123 -4.66 -13.92 -14.32
N PHE A 124 -3.57 -14.56 -13.87
CA PHE A 124 -3.57 -15.41 -12.69
C PHE A 124 -2.75 -14.78 -11.58
N ILE A 125 -3.27 -14.84 -10.37
CA ILE A 125 -2.63 -14.30 -9.17
C ILE A 125 -2.57 -15.40 -8.14
N LYS A 126 -1.37 -15.77 -7.72
CA LYS A 126 -1.12 -16.74 -6.67
C LYS A 126 -0.73 -16.01 -5.40
N VAL A 127 -1.53 -16.16 -4.36
CA VAL A 127 -1.21 -15.63 -3.03
C VAL A 127 -0.75 -16.79 -2.18
N ILE A 128 0.42 -16.65 -1.57
CA ILE A 128 0.99 -17.66 -0.69
C ILE A 128 1.08 -17.08 0.71
N CYS A 129 0.60 -17.83 1.68
CA CYS A 129 0.54 -17.48 3.09
C CYS A 129 1.37 -18.47 3.88
N SER A 130 2.14 -17.98 4.85
CA SER A 130 2.89 -18.85 5.75
C SER A 130 2.75 -18.43 7.20
N GLN A 131 2.71 -19.44 8.08
CA GLN A 131 2.64 -19.27 9.52
C GLN A 131 3.59 -20.27 10.21
N PRO A 132 4.91 -19.99 10.23
CA PRO A 132 5.89 -20.90 10.82
C PRO A 132 5.90 -20.86 12.35
N PHE A 133 5.35 -19.82 12.97
CA PHE A 133 5.54 -19.53 14.39
C PHE A 133 4.48 -20.18 15.29
N ASN A 134 3.28 -20.42 14.76
CA ASN A 134 2.18 -21.01 15.51
C ASN A 134 1.51 -22.11 14.69
N LYS A 135 1.74 -23.37 15.10
CA LYS A 135 1.19 -24.55 14.43
C LYS A 135 -0.18 -24.97 14.97
N HIS A 136 -0.69 -24.32 16.01
CA HIS A 136 -1.94 -24.70 16.65
C HIS A 136 -3.13 -23.87 16.16
N VAL A 137 -2.89 -22.89 15.29
CA VAL A 137 -3.93 -22.02 14.73
C VAL A 137 -4.17 -22.31 13.25
N GLN A 138 -5.41 -22.11 12.82
CA GLN A 138 -5.73 -21.96 11.41
C GLN A 138 -5.40 -20.53 10.99
N TYR A 139 -4.87 -20.39 9.78
CA TYR A 139 -4.50 -19.09 9.22
C TYR A 139 -5.02 -18.97 7.79
N GLY A 140 -4.92 -17.77 7.24
CA GLY A 140 -5.32 -17.47 5.87
C GLY A 140 -5.38 -15.96 5.65
N ILE A 141 -6.39 -15.54 4.89
CA ILE A 141 -6.57 -14.15 4.47
C ILE A 141 -8.02 -13.75 4.68
N SER A 142 -8.23 -12.52 5.13
CA SER A 142 -9.56 -11.94 5.25
C SER A 142 -10.08 -11.43 3.91
N PHE A 143 -9.29 -10.64 3.19
CA PHE A 143 -9.64 -10.16 1.84
C PHE A 143 -8.36 -9.81 1.07
N ILE A 144 -8.48 -9.80 -0.26
CA ILE A 144 -7.50 -9.22 -1.16
C ILE A 144 -8.22 -8.28 -2.13
N LYS A 145 -7.69 -7.08 -2.32
CA LYS A 145 -8.16 -6.14 -3.34
C LYS A 145 -6.99 -5.75 -4.22
N LEU A 146 -7.23 -5.77 -5.52
CA LEU A 146 -6.23 -5.45 -6.52
C LEU A 146 -6.62 -4.13 -7.15
N HIS A 147 -5.73 -3.15 -7.06
CA HIS A 147 -5.86 -1.89 -7.77
C HIS A 147 -5.28 -2.07 -9.16
N VAL A 148 -6.00 -1.56 -10.15
CA VAL A 148 -5.62 -1.67 -11.56
C VAL A 148 -5.52 -0.28 -12.17
N ASP A 149 -4.59 -0.12 -13.10
CA ASP A 149 -4.60 1.07 -13.95
C ASP A 149 -5.72 0.88 -14.96
N SER A 150 -6.72 1.75 -14.88
CA SER A 150 -7.68 1.91 -15.97
C SER A 150 -6.95 2.56 -17.12
N GLU A 151 -6.22 1.79 -17.91
CA GLU A 151 -5.92 2.19 -19.28
C GLU A 151 -7.27 2.22 -20.01
N PRO A 152 -7.87 3.40 -20.31
CA PRO A 152 -8.98 3.40 -21.23
C PRO A 152 -8.36 2.93 -22.55
N ASN A 153 -8.73 1.73 -22.99
CA ASN A 153 -8.55 1.33 -24.38
C ASN A 153 -9.54 2.15 -25.24
N LYS A 154 -9.43 3.47 -25.19
CA LYS A 154 -9.97 4.40 -26.17
C LYS A 154 -8.95 4.46 -27.29
N LYS A 155 -9.20 3.60 -28.27
CA LYS A 155 -8.65 3.61 -29.61
C LYS A 155 -8.38 5.06 -30.07
N ILE A 156 -7.21 5.25 -30.66
CA ILE A 156 -6.93 6.34 -31.60
C ILE A 156 -8.04 6.30 -32.66
N THR A 157 -8.86 7.34 -32.69
CA THR A 157 -9.61 7.75 -33.88
C THR A 157 -9.69 9.27 -33.85
N SER A 158 -8.95 9.88 -34.78
CA SER A 158 -9.23 11.14 -35.47
C SER A 158 -9.59 12.38 -34.65
N LEU A 159 -8.65 13.34 -34.69
CA LEU A 159 -8.83 14.72 -35.15
C LEU A 159 -10.27 15.18 -35.43
N GLU A 160 -10.56 16.38 -34.92
CA GLU A 160 -11.51 17.36 -35.46
C GLU A 160 -13.00 16.99 -35.42
N HIS A 161 -13.72 17.51 -34.42
CA HIS A 161 -15.04 18.09 -34.64
C HIS A 161 -15.12 19.44 -33.93
N LYS A 162 -14.61 20.46 -34.62
CA LYS A 162 -15.05 21.85 -34.44
C LYS A 162 -16.57 21.86 -34.59
N LYS A 163 -17.27 22.30 -33.55
CA LYS A 163 -18.69 22.66 -33.65
C LYS A 163 -18.72 24.00 -34.40
N SER A 164 -19.14 23.98 -35.67
CA SER A 164 -19.51 25.18 -36.40
C SER A 164 -20.79 25.75 -35.79
N ILE A 165 -20.69 26.91 -35.16
CA ILE A 165 -21.85 27.77 -34.93
C ILE A 165 -21.76 28.85 -36.00
N THR A 166 -22.68 28.79 -36.94
CA THR A 166 -22.92 29.80 -37.97
C THR A 166 -23.78 30.90 -37.34
N THR A 167 -23.24 32.09 -37.13
CA THR A 167 -24.02 33.34 -37.14
C THR A 167 -23.09 34.47 -37.55
N ASN A 168 -23.48 35.11 -38.66
CA ASN A 168 -22.88 36.31 -39.23
C ASN A 168 -22.89 37.46 -38.21
N ASP A 169 -21.81 38.22 -38.08
CA ASP A 169 -21.85 39.68 -38.15
C ASP A 169 -20.46 40.32 -38.18
N LEU A 170 -20.44 41.51 -38.77
CA LEU A 170 -19.32 42.26 -39.33
C LEU A 170 -18.33 42.86 -38.29
N ALA A 171 -17.08 42.94 -38.77
CA ALA A 171 -16.12 44.05 -38.65
C ALA A 171 -15.41 44.36 -37.31
N ASN A 172 -14.07 44.45 -37.49
CA ASN A 172 -13.07 45.26 -36.75
C ASN A 172 -12.78 44.91 -35.29
N VAL A 173 -11.54 44.48 -35.02
CA VAL A 173 -10.50 45.27 -34.31
C VAL A 173 -9.33 44.33 -33.93
N SER A 174 -8.14 44.89 -34.05
CA SER A 174 -6.79 44.36 -33.87
C SER A 174 -6.41 43.91 -32.43
N GLU A 175 -5.47 42.96 -32.41
CA GLU A 175 -4.29 42.88 -31.53
C GLU A 175 -4.34 42.30 -30.09
N THR A 176 -3.31 41.46 -29.86
CA THR A 176 -2.60 41.07 -28.62
C THR A 176 -3.13 39.96 -27.69
N LEU A 177 -2.24 38.97 -27.49
CA LEU A 177 -2.23 37.96 -26.43
C LEU A 177 -1.99 38.61 -25.05
N ASN A 178 -2.72 38.20 -24.00
CA ASN A 178 -2.17 37.64 -22.75
C ASN A 178 -3.23 37.43 -21.64
N ASN A 179 -2.93 36.40 -20.83
CA ASN A 179 -3.30 36.13 -19.42
C ASN A 179 -4.72 35.70 -19.01
N SER A 180 -4.80 34.39 -18.73
CA SER A 180 -5.37 33.71 -17.55
C SER A 180 -6.56 34.35 -16.82
N GLN A 181 -7.77 33.88 -17.15
CA GLN A 181 -8.96 34.01 -16.30
C GLN A 181 -9.61 32.64 -16.06
N LEU A 182 -9.72 32.24 -14.78
CA LEU A 182 -10.46 31.04 -14.34
C LEU A 182 -11.76 31.50 -13.67
N GLY A 183 -12.86 31.49 -14.43
CA GLY A 183 -14.20 31.78 -13.93
C GLY A 183 -14.41 33.24 -13.47
N LYS A 184 -15.10 33.41 -12.34
CA LYS A 184 -15.57 34.71 -11.81
C LYS A 184 -14.52 35.46 -10.97
N PHE A 185 -13.30 34.94 -10.88
CA PHE A 185 -12.20 35.61 -10.17
C PHE A 185 -11.28 36.28 -11.17
N ARG A 186 -11.14 37.61 -11.05
CA ARG A 186 -10.18 38.40 -11.83
C ARG A 186 -8.96 38.66 -10.95
N MET A 187 -7.81 38.17 -11.40
CA MET A 187 -6.52 38.48 -10.78
C MET A 187 -6.23 39.95 -11.09
N ARG A 188 -6.07 40.76 -10.05
CA ARG A 188 -5.80 42.20 -10.17
C ARG A 188 -4.30 42.38 -10.43
N GLU A 189 -3.95 43.08 -11.51
CA GLU A 189 -2.57 43.49 -11.79
C GLU A 189 -2.04 44.45 -10.70
N GLU A 190 -0.75 44.26 -10.41
CA GLU A 190 0.04 44.99 -9.43
C GLU A 190 0.11 46.50 -9.75
N SER A 191 0.08 47.32 -8.69
CA SER A 191 0.49 48.72 -8.75
C SER A 191 2.00 48.83 -8.48
N PRO A 192 2.71 49.76 -9.13
CA PRO A 192 4.14 49.94 -8.95
C PRO A 192 4.47 50.74 -7.66
N GLU A 193 5.69 50.54 -7.18
CA GLU A 193 6.39 51.23 -6.08
C GLU A 193 5.98 50.90 -4.64
N SER A 194 6.81 50.10 -3.96
CA SER A 194 7.43 50.48 -2.69
C SER A 194 8.42 49.40 -2.24
N ASP A 195 9.70 49.77 -2.17
CA ASP A 195 10.74 49.03 -1.45
C ASP A 195 10.34 48.81 0.02
N SER A 196 10.55 47.60 0.54
CA SER A 196 11.31 47.32 1.78
C SER A 196 10.96 45.96 2.39
N GLU A 197 12.03 45.30 2.78
CA GLU A 197 12.12 43.97 3.40
C GLU A 197 11.10 43.71 4.53
N SER A 198 10.35 42.61 4.47
CA SER A 198 9.74 42.05 5.69
C SER A 198 9.38 40.56 5.66
N SER A 199 9.90 39.78 4.70
CA SER A 199 9.69 38.32 4.68
C SER A 199 10.61 37.54 5.64
N THR A 200 11.55 38.20 6.31
CA THR A 200 12.50 37.53 7.24
C THR A 200 12.09 37.55 8.72
N SER A 201 10.97 38.20 9.05
CA SER A 201 10.53 38.44 10.44
C SER A 201 10.03 37.16 11.14
N LEU A 202 9.48 36.20 10.39
CA LEU A 202 8.95 34.96 10.96
C LEU A 202 10.07 33.93 11.26
N PHE A 203 11.09 33.85 10.40
CA PHE A 203 12.23 32.95 10.61
C PHE A 203 13.17 33.41 11.73
N LYS A 204 13.30 34.72 11.98
CA LYS A 204 14.07 35.26 13.11
C LYS A 204 13.44 34.92 14.47
N ARG A 205 12.10 34.83 14.54
CA ARG A 205 11.37 34.51 15.79
C ARG A 205 11.56 33.05 16.23
N TRP A 206 11.69 32.11 15.28
CA TRP A 206 11.95 30.71 15.62
C TRP A 206 13.36 30.52 16.19
N LYS A 207 14.39 31.11 15.56
CA LYS A 207 15.78 30.98 16.00
C LYS A 207 16.04 31.56 17.41
N ALA A 208 15.29 32.59 17.80
CA ALA A 208 15.38 33.18 19.14
C ALA A 208 14.81 32.27 20.26
N SER A 209 13.93 31.32 19.93
CA SER A 209 13.36 30.38 20.90
C SER A 209 14.32 29.24 21.28
N GLU A 210 15.37 29.01 20.49
CA GLU A 210 16.34 27.92 20.71
C GLU A 210 17.51 28.30 21.63
N MET A 211 17.72 29.61 21.87
CA MET A 211 18.85 30.10 22.68
C MET A 211 18.50 30.39 24.15
N ASN A 212 17.23 30.23 24.56
CA ASN A 212 16.77 30.51 25.93
C ASN A 212 16.53 29.26 26.79
N ASN A 213 16.97 28.07 26.34
CA ASN A 213 16.87 26.82 27.09
C ASN A 213 18.23 26.25 27.51
N VAL A 214 19.21 27.14 27.75
CA VAL A 214 20.49 26.81 28.37
C VAL A 214 20.68 27.72 29.58
N SER A 215 19.97 27.43 30.67
CA SER A 215 20.40 27.73 32.05
C SER A 215 19.33 27.35 33.05
N LYS A 216 19.44 26.12 33.59
CA LYS A 216 19.33 25.83 35.02
C LYS A 216 19.77 24.39 35.28
N SER A 217 21.04 24.26 35.68
CA SER A 217 21.57 23.18 36.51
C SER A 217 20.79 23.17 37.86
N SER A 218 20.70 22.08 38.62
CA SER A 218 21.79 21.32 39.23
C SER A 218 21.24 20.07 40.00
N PRO A 219 21.98 19.34 40.87
CA PRO A 219 22.25 17.89 40.69
C PRO A 219 21.87 17.00 41.89
N ILE A 220 21.50 15.72 41.70
CA ILE A 220 21.38 14.77 42.83
C ILE A 220 21.95 13.38 42.50
N GLU A 221 23.08 13.12 43.16
CA GLU A 221 23.60 11.90 43.80
C GLU A 221 23.58 10.52 43.11
N LYS A 222 24.81 10.03 42.91
CA LYS A 222 25.18 8.63 42.77
C LYS A 222 24.98 7.89 44.10
N LYS A 223 24.19 6.81 44.11
CA LYS A 223 24.29 5.75 45.14
C LYS A 223 24.91 4.50 44.54
N SER A 224 26.09 4.18 45.07
CA SER A 224 26.83 2.94 44.94
C SER A 224 26.11 1.83 45.73
N VAL A 225 25.92 0.67 45.10
CA VAL A 225 25.59 -0.58 45.81
C VAL A 225 26.71 -1.57 45.52
N LYS A 226 27.54 -1.80 46.55
CA LYS A 226 28.43 -2.96 46.71
C LYS A 226 27.59 -4.17 47.11
N THR A 227 28.21 -5.38 46.98
CA THR A 227 27.96 -6.66 47.68
C THR A 227 27.49 -7.76 46.70
N LYS A 228 28.08 -8.96 46.51
CA LYS A 228 29.24 -9.70 47.07
C LYS A 228 29.53 -10.88 46.11
N GLU A 229 30.80 -11.25 45.94
CA GLU A 229 31.22 -12.58 45.45
C GLU A 229 30.85 -13.68 46.47
N PRO A 230 30.57 -14.93 46.03
CA PRO A 230 30.75 -16.09 46.88
C PRO A 230 32.09 -16.78 46.62
N VAL A 231 32.87 -16.89 47.70
CA VAL A 231 34.11 -17.66 47.82
C VAL A 231 33.82 -19.16 47.77
N ASN A 232 34.67 -19.82 46.99
CA ASN A 232 35.03 -21.24 46.96
C ASN A 232 34.87 -22.02 48.28
N LYS A 233 34.32 -23.23 48.22
CA LYS A 233 34.67 -24.33 49.14
C LYS A 233 34.79 -25.64 48.37
N ASN A 234 36.03 -26.10 48.26
CA ASN A 234 36.42 -27.46 47.93
C ASN A 234 36.23 -28.40 49.15
N LEU A 235 36.34 -29.70 48.83
CA LEU A 235 36.57 -30.91 49.64
C LEU A 235 35.35 -31.73 50.09
N PRO A 236 35.53 -33.05 50.29
CA PRO A 236 36.73 -33.88 50.08
C PRO A 236 36.67 -34.81 48.85
#